data_AF-A0A7C5HZW5-F1
#
_entry.id   AF-A0A7C5HZW5-F1
#
_cell.length_a   1.000
_cell.length_b   1.000
_cell.length_c   1.000
_cell.angle_alpha   90.00
_cell.angle_beta   90.00
_cell.angle_gamma   90.00
#
_symmetry.space_group_name_H-M   'P 1'
#
loop_
_entity.id
_entity.type
_entity.pdbx_description
1 polymer ?
#
loop_
_entity_poly.entity_id
_entity_poly.type
_entity_poly.pdbx_seq_one_letter_code
_entity_poly.pdbx_strand_id
1 'polypeptide(L)'
;MAVTFSKQRKKQKFLVYFLIGIVLFAFLILWKGFLRKALTTEEPAPLIFKSEKIEIDFNVFDDERFKALEKFEKTPSFEGETKRDDPFIAF
;
A
#
# COMPACT_ATOMS: atom_id res chain seq x y z
N MET A 1 25.84 -55.45 27.78
CA MET A 1 25.32 -54.10 27.44
C MET A 1 25.25 -53.80 25.92
N ALA A 2 25.35 -54.79 25.01
CA ALA A 2 25.27 -54.54 23.56
C ALA A 2 23.84 -54.46 23.00
N VAL A 3 22.87 -55.08 23.67
CA VAL A 3 21.48 -55.23 23.17
C VAL A 3 20.64 -53.96 23.36
N THR A 4 20.99 -53.09 24.32
CA THR A 4 20.30 -51.82 24.60
C THR A 4 20.49 -50.79 23.48
N PHE A 5 21.66 -50.76 22.83
CA PHE A 5 21.96 -49.86 21.72
C PHE A 5 21.08 -50.12 20.48
N SER A 6 20.76 -51.39 20.20
CA SER A 6 19.91 -51.74 19.05
C SER A 6 18.46 -51.28 19.24
N LYS A 7 17.91 -51.39 20.46
CA LYS A 7 16.58 -50.86 20.80
C LYS A 7 16.53 -49.33 20.74
N GLN A 8 17.56 -48.64 21.26
CA GLN A 8 17.64 -47.18 21.19
C GLN A 8 17.73 -46.67 19.75
N ARG A 9 18.54 -47.31 18.89
CA ARG A 9 18.68 -46.93 17.47
C ARG A 9 17.37 -47.07 16.69
N LYS A 10 16.54 -48.10 17.00
CA LYS A 10 15.21 -48.26 16.37
C LYS A 10 14.22 -47.17 16.79
N LYS A 11 14.18 -46.81 18.08
CA LYS A 11 13.33 -45.71 18.57
C LYS A 11 13.76 -44.36 17.97
N GLN A 12 15.06 -44.13 17.84
CA GLN A 12 15.60 -42.90 17.28
C GLN A 12 15.24 -42.76 15.80
N LYS A 13 15.36 -43.84 15.00
CA LYS A 13 14.88 -43.84 13.61
C LYS A 13 13.39 -43.54 13.52
N PHE A 14 12.56 -44.14 14.36
CA PHE A 14 11.12 -43.87 14.39
C PHE A 14 10.83 -42.41 14.72
N LEU A 15 11.53 -41.83 15.71
CA LEU A 15 11.40 -40.42 16.06
C LEU A 15 11.80 -39.48 14.91
N VAL A 16 12.85 -39.84 14.18
CA VAL A 16 13.29 -39.08 12.99
C VAL A 16 12.24 -39.14 11.88
N TYR A 17 11.68 -40.31 11.58
CA TYR A 17 10.59 -40.43 10.62
C TYR A 17 9.33 -39.67 11.04
N PHE A 18 9.00 -39.70 12.33
CA PHE A 18 7.89 -38.93 12.89
C PHE A 18 8.10 -37.42 12.74
N LEU A 19 9.31 -36.94 13.03
CA LEU A 19 9.69 -35.54 12.87
C LEU A 19 9.62 -35.11 11.39
N ILE A 20 10.12 -35.94 10.47
CA ILE A 20 10.00 -35.70 9.03
C ILE A 20 8.53 -35.61 8.62
N GLY A 21 7.67 -36.49 9.15
CA GLY A 21 6.22 -36.46 8.92
C GLY A 21 5.58 -35.15 9.37
N ILE A 22 5.92 -34.66 10.56
CA ILE A 22 5.43 -33.37 11.08
C ILE A 22 5.88 -32.21 10.19
N VAL A 23 7.15 -32.19 9.79
CA VAL A 23 7.71 -31.12 8.95
C VAL A 23 7.01 -31.10 7.59
N LEU A 24 6.82 -32.26 6.95
CA LEU A 24 6.09 -32.37 5.68
C LEU A 24 4.64 -31.94 5.82
N PHE A 25 3.97 -32.32 6.92
CA PHE A 25 2.59 -31.92 7.17
C PHE A 25 2.46 -30.41 7.38
N ALA A 26 3.34 -29.80 8.16
CA ALA A 26 3.40 -28.35 8.33
C ALA A 26 3.67 -27.64 7.00
N PHE A 27 4.58 -28.17 6.18
CA PHE A 27 4.87 -27.65 4.86
C PHE A 27 3.63 -27.69 3.94
N LEU A 28 2.88 -28.78 3.93
CA LEU A 28 1.63 -28.90 3.14
C LEU A 28 0.57 -27.87 3.58
N ILE A 29 0.43 -27.65 4.89
CA ILE A 29 -0.50 -26.65 5.43
C ILE A 29 -0.09 -25.24 4.98
N LEU A 30 1.19 -24.90 5.12
CA LEU A 30 1.72 -23.61 4.72
C LEU A 30 1.60 -23.41 3.21
N TRP A 31 1.90 -24.42 2.41
CA TRP A 31 1.77 -24.40 0.96
C TRP A 31 0.33 -24.10 0.53
N LYS A 32 -0.65 -24.82 1.10
CA LYS A 32 -2.07 -24.61 0.83
C LYS A 32 -2.57 -23.24 1.31
N GLY A 33 -2.07 -22.77 2.45
CA GLY A 33 -2.41 -21.46 3.02
C GLY A 33 -1.85 -20.29 2.22
N PHE A 34 -0.61 -20.42 1.73
CA PHE A 34 0.05 -19.38 0.94
C PHE A 34 -0.51 -19.29 -0.48
N LEU A 35 -0.79 -20.44 -1.12
CA LEU A 35 -1.37 -20.48 -2.47
C LEU A 35 -2.76 -19.83 -2.54
N ARG A 36 -3.54 -19.89 -1.45
CA ARG A 36 -4.85 -19.22 -1.37
C ARG A 36 -4.75 -17.70 -1.25
N LYS A 37 -3.71 -17.16 -0.62
CA LYS A 37 -3.54 -15.70 -0.47
C LYS A 37 -3.12 -15.02 -1.78
N ALA A 38 -2.35 -15.71 -2.62
CA ALA A 38 -1.92 -15.19 -3.92
C ALA A 38 -3.08 -15.01 -4.92
N LEU A 39 -4.18 -15.76 -4.78
CA LEU A 39 -5.35 -15.69 -5.66
C LEU A 39 -6.41 -14.68 -5.21
N THR A 40 -6.29 -14.12 -3.99
CA THR A 40 -7.25 -13.18 -3.39
C THR A 40 -6.59 -11.85 -3.02
N THR A 41 -5.54 -11.48 -3.76
CA THR A 41 -5.24 -10.05 -3.91
C THR A 41 -6.12 -9.56 -5.04
N GLU A 42 -7.40 -9.32 -4.73
CA GLU A 42 -8.25 -8.53 -5.60
C GLU A 42 -7.64 -7.13 -5.62
N GLU A 43 -6.90 -6.84 -6.68
CA GLU A 43 -6.46 -5.49 -6.99
C GLU A 43 -7.74 -4.63 -7.01
N PRO A 44 -7.81 -3.54 -6.23
CA PRO A 44 -9.02 -2.72 -6.19
C PRO A 44 -9.33 -2.30 -7.61
N ALA A 45 -10.55 -2.63 -8.08
CA ALA A 45 -10.97 -2.30 -9.43
C ALA A 45 -10.67 -0.81 -9.69
N PRO A 46 -10.02 -0.47 -10.82
CA PRO A 46 -9.73 0.92 -11.12
C PRO A 46 -11.06 1.67 -11.10
N LEU A 47 -11.18 2.67 -10.23
CA LEU A 47 -12.33 3.55 -10.21
C LEU A 47 -12.35 4.25 -11.57
N ILE A 48 -13.20 3.79 -12.47
CA ILE A 48 -13.48 4.45 -13.74
C ILE A 48 -14.28 5.69 -13.39
N PHE A 49 -13.58 6.76 -12.99
CA PHE A 49 -14.14 8.09 -12.95
C PHE A 49 -14.41 8.50 -14.39
N LYS A 50 -15.67 8.31 -14.83
CA LYS A 50 -16.16 8.94 -16.04
C LYS A 50 -16.15 10.44 -15.75
N SER A 51 -15.09 11.13 -16.15
CA SER A 51 -15.06 12.59 -16.12
C SER A 51 -16.17 13.07 -17.03
N GLU A 52 -17.29 13.51 -16.44
CA GLU A 52 -18.30 14.23 -17.18
C GLU A 52 -17.62 15.46 -17.78
N LYS A 53 -17.78 15.66 -19.10
CA LYS A 53 -17.19 16.80 -19.79
C LYS A 53 -17.93 18.03 -19.31
N ILE A 54 -17.37 18.71 -18.32
CA ILE A 54 -17.90 19.98 -17.81
C ILE A 54 -17.41 21.07 -18.75
N GLU A 55 -18.32 21.66 -19.50
CA GLU A 55 -18.04 22.87 -20.28
C GLU A 55 -18.30 24.08 -19.37
N ILE A 56 -17.24 24.84 -19.11
CA ILE A 56 -17.32 26.06 -18.30
C ILE A 56 -17.85 27.17 -19.19
N ASP A 57 -19.00 27.74 -18.84
CA ASP A 57 -19.54 28.91 -19.52
C ASP A 57 -18.88 30.19 -18.99
N PHE A 58 -17.98 30.75 -19.79
CA PHE A 58 -17.29 32.00 -19.46
C PHE A 58 -18.13 33.25 -19.76
N ASN A 59 -19.26 33.13 -20.45
CA ASN A 59 -20.13 34.28 -20.72
C ASN A 59 -20.78 34.85 -19.44
N VAL A 60 -20.72 34.09 -18.33
CA VAL A 60 -21.16 34.54 -17.01
C VAL A 60 -20.37 35.77 -16.53
N PHE A 61 -19.12 35.96 -16.99
CA PHE A 61 -18.30 37.12 -16.62
C PHE A 61 -18.75 38.44 -17.28
N ASP A 62 -19.59 38.39 -18.32
CA ASP A 62 -20.07 39.58 -19.02
C ASP A 62 -21.21 40.30 -18.28
N ASP A 63 -21.85 39.61 -17.34
CA ASP A 63 -22.94 40.14 -16.53
C ASP A 63 -22.42 41.23 -15.56
N GLU A 64 -23.15 42.35 -15.52
CA GLU A 64 -22.80 43.54 -14.74
C GLU A 64 -22.58 43.25 -13.26
N ARG A 65 -23.24 42.21 -12.73
CA ARG A 65 -23.08 41.75 -11.34
C ARG A 65 -21.66 41.27 -11.05
N PHE A 66 -20.97 40.68 -12.03
CA PHE A 66 -19.61 40.17 -11.88
C PHE A 66 -18.55 41.24 -12.19
N LYS A 67 -18.85 42.21 -13.06
CA LYS A 67 -17.99 43.39 -13.29
C LYS A 67 -17.78 44.22 -12.03
N ALA A 68 -18.74 44.22 -11.11
CA ALA A 68 -18.59 44.84 -9.80
C ALA A 68 -17.50 44.16 -8.93
N LEU A 69 -17.26 42.86 -9.15
CA LEU A 69 -16.26 42.07 -8.41
C LEU A 69 -14.83 42.24 -8.99
N GLU A 70 -14.71 42.72 -10.23
CA GLU A 70 -13.42 43.00 -10.87
C GLU A 70 -12.71 44.21 -10.25
N LYS A 71 -13.45 45.05 -9.52
CA LYS A 71 -12.89 46.15 -8.70
C LYS A 71 -12.26 45.60 -7.41
N PHE A 72 -11.34 44.64 -7.53
CA PHE A 72 -10.47 44.27 -6.43
C PHE A 72 -9.30 45.25 -6.36
N GLU A 73 -8.90 45.59 -5.14
CA GLU A 73 -7.74 46.41 -4.88
C GLU A 73 -6.51 45.71 -5.49
N LYS A 74 -5.81 46.38 -6.42
CA LYS A 74 -4.62 45.81 -7.04
C LYS A 74 -3.62 45.52 -5.93
N THR A 75 -3.30 44.25 -5.72
CA THR A 75 -2.25 43.88 -4.77
C THR A 75 -0.96 44.55 -5.25
N PRO A 76 -0.30 45.39 -4.42
CA PRO A 76 0.96 45.98 -4.81
C PRO A 76 1.95 44.86 -5.13
N SER A 77 2.84 45.09 -6.11
CA SER A 77 3.92 44.15 -6.40
C SER A 77 4.72 43.91 -5.13
N PHE A 78 5.05 42.64 -4.87
CA PHE A 78 5.85 42.27 -3.72
C PHE A 78 7.26 42.85 -3.86
N GLU A 79 7.63 43.78 -2.99
CA GLU A 79 8.93 44.48 -2.99
C GLU A 79 10.00 43.82 -2.08
N GLY A 80 9.68 42.67 -1.46
CA GLY A 80 10.57 41.98 -0.52
C GLY A 80 11.50 40.94 -1.18
N GLU A 81 12.52 40.50 -0.45
CA GLU A 81 13.29 39.32 -0.83
C GLU A 81 12.43 38.05 -0.62
N THR A 82 12.36 37.18 -1.64
CA THR A 82 11.70 35.87 -1.55
C THR A 82 12.56 34.89 -0.74
N LYS A 83 12.81 35.19 0.54
CA LYS A 83 13.47 34.26 1.46
C LYS A 83 12.42 33.65 2.37
N ARG A 84 11.93 32.49 1.94
CA ARG A 84 11.17 31.60 2.81
C ARG A 84 12.18 30.58 3.30
N ASP A 85 12.67 30.76 4.54
CA ASP A 85 13.52 29.76 5.17
C ASP A 85 12.74 28.44 5.22
N ASP A 86 13.36 27.39 4.68
CA ASP A 86 12.77 26.06 4.66
C ASP A 86 12.81 25.46 6.08
N PRO A 87 11.66 25.24 6.73
CA PRO A 87 11.62 24.72 8.09
C PRO A 87 12.04 23.25 8.19
N PHE A 88 12.34 22.57 7.08
CA PHE A 88 12.73 21.15 7.04
C PHE A 88 14.24 20.92 6.90
N ILE A 89 15.06 21.98 6.87
CA ILE A 89 16.51 21.85 6.90
C ILE A 89 16.97 21.73 8.36
N ALA A 90 17.29 20.50 8.77
CA ALA A 90 17.95 20.24 10.05
C ALA A 90 19.45 20.53 9.93
N PHE A 91 19.97 21.44 10.77
CA PHE A 91 21.41 21.71 10.93
C PHE A 91 22.09 20.64 11.81
#